data_AF-A0A2E7DQE8-F1
#
_entry.id   AF-A0A2E7DQE8-F1
#
_cell.length_a   1.000
_cell.length_b   1.000
_cell.length_c   1.000
_cell.angle_alpha   90.00
_cell.angle_beta   90.00
_cell.angle_gamma   90.00
#
_symmetry.space_group_name_H-M   'P 1'
#
loop_
_entity.id
_entity.type
_entity.pdbx_description
1 polymer ?
#
loop_
_entity_poly.entity_id
_entity_poly.type
_entity_poly.pdbx_seq_one_letter_code
_entity_poly.pdbx_strand_id
1 'polypeptide(L)'
;MNWEAIGAVGEIVGALAVVITLVYLASQVRHAKETAADTNRLERSKGVRDMLISSPLNSEFQKTLTKGLNTTDYYSKLGSQLNLSAERAATFDWAMAYWFWLHWGQYASTTKESDIEELRHLISQFYGHPNLKYCWANGPWGRPMLEENFVKFVDEILANDPKASATP
;
A
#
# COMPACT_ATOMS: atom_id res chain seq x y z
N MET A 1 22.83 12.77 -63.15
CA MET A 1 22.54 12.66 -61.70
C MET A 1 21.24 11.89 -61.56
N ASN A 2 21.26 10.67 -61.00
CA ASN A 2 20.06 9.82 -60.91
C ASN A 2 19.15 10.33 -59.78
N TRP A 3 18.31 11.29 -60.13
CA TRP A 3 17.32 11.90 -59.23
C TRP A 3 16.39 10.84 -58.61
N GLU A 4 16.04 9.79 -59.36
CA GLU A 4 15.27 8.65 -58.84
C GLU A 4 15.97 7.89 -57.72
N ALA A 5 17.27 7.64 -57.84
CA ALA A 5 18.02 6.93 -56.80
C ALA A 5 18.09 7.75 -55.50
N ILE A 6 18.21 9.07 -55.61
CA ILE A 6 18.16 10.00 -54.47
C ILE A 6 16.75 10.00 -53.84
N GLY A 7 15.70 9.98 -54.65
CA GLY A 7 14.31 9.87 -54.19
C GLY A 7 14.04 8.58 -53.41
N ALA A 8 14.44 7.43 -53.95
CA ALA A 8 14.29 6.13 -53.30
C ALA A 8 15.06 6.04 -51.97
N VAL A 9 16.26 6.62 -51.88
CA VAL A 9 17.00 6.73 -50.61
C VAL A 9 16.24 7.60 -49.61
N GLY A 10 15.68 8.73 -50.05
CA GLY A 10 14.85 9.60 -49.21
C GLY A 10 13.62 8.90 -48.65
N GLU A 11 12.96 8.06 -49.44
CA GLU A 11 11.82 7.25 -49.01
C GLU A 11 12.21 6.21 -47.95
N ILE A 12 13.31 5.49 -48.15
CA ILE A 12 13.80 4.51 -47.18
C ILE A 12 14.17 5.19 -45.86
N VAL A 13 14.87 6.32 -45.92
CA VAL A 13 15.25 7.10 -44.73
C VAL A 13 14.00 7.65 -44.02
N GLY A 14 13.03 8.16 -44.78
CA GLY A 14 11.76 8.63 -44.23
C GLY A 14 10.97 7.52 -43.54
N ALA A 15 10.83 6.36 -44.20
CA ALA A 15 10.15 5.20 -43.63
C ALA A 15 10.87 4.70 -42.35
N LEU A 16 12.21 4.64 -42.36
CA LEU A 16 12.99 4.26 -41.19
C LEU A 16 12.80 5.25 -40.03
N ALA A 17 12.81 6.56 -40.31
CA ALA A 17 12.55 7.58 -39.30
C ALA A 17 11.16 7.44 -38.68
N VAL A 18 10.13 7.12 -39.48
CA VAL A 18 8.78 6.85 -39.00
C VAL A 18 8.76 5.62 -38.09
N VAL A 19 9.40 4.52 -38.50
CA VAL A 19 9.46 3.29 -37.68
C VAL A 19 10.14 3.57 -36.33
N ILE A 20 11.27 4.26 -36.33
CA ILE A 20 11.97 4.65 -35.10
C ILE A 20 11.07 5.51 -34.19
N THR A 21 10.36 6.46 -34.79
CA THR A 21 9.43 7.34 -34.05
C THR A 21 8.29 6.55 -33.43
N LEU A 22 7.72 5.57 -34.15
CA LEU A 22 6.66 4.71 -33.63
C LEU A 22 7.15 3.81 -32.48
N VAL A 23 8.37 3.27 -32.57
CA VAL A 23 8.98 2.49 -31.48
C VAL A 23 9.18 3.36 -30.24
N TYR A 24 9.70 4.58 -30.42
CA TYR A 24 9.87 5.53 -29.32
C TYR A 24 8.52 5.91 -28.69
N LEU A 25 7.51 6.22 -29.50
CA LEU A 25 6.16 6.54 -29.03
C LEU A 25 5.52 5.37 -28.27
N ALA A 26 5.64 4.14 -28.77
CA ALA A 26 5.13 2.96 -28.09
C ALA A 26 5.76 2.77 -26.71
N SER A 27 7.08 2.97 -26.61
CA SER A 27 7.79 2.94 -25.33
C SER A 27 7.32 4.05 -24.38
N GLN A 28 7.18 5.28 -24.91
CA GLN A 28 6.69 6.43 -24.13
C GLN A 28 5.27 6.21 -23.60
N VAL A 29 4.36 5.68 -24.42
CA VAL A 29 2.97 5.37 -24.02
C VAL A 29 2.95 4.29 -22.94
N ARG A 30 3.82 3.27 -23.02
CA ARG A 30 3.93 2.24 -22.00
C ARG A 30 4.34 2.82 -20.65
N HIS A 31 5.39 3.65 -20.62
CA HIS A 31 5.82 4.32 -19.40
C HIS A 31 4.75 5.26 -18.84
N ALA A 32 4.07 6.03 -19.70
CA ALA A 32 2.96 6.88 -19.27
C ALA A 32 1.82 6.08 -18.63
N LYS A 33 1.50 4.88 -19.16
CA LYS A 33 0.50 3.98 -18.59
C LYS A 33 0.91 3.45 -17.22
N GLU A 34 2.18 3.07 -17.05
CA GLU A 34 2.73 2.61 -15.76
C GLU A 34 2.67 3.73 -14.72
N THR A 35 3.12 4.95 -15.05
CA THR A 35 3.04 6.12 -14.17
C THR A 35 1.59 6.51 -13.82
N ALA A 36 0.67 6.42 -14.78
CA ALA A 36 -0.74 6.68 -14.53
C ALA A 36 -1.36 5.64 -13.60
N ALA A 37 -0.97 4.36 -13.73
CA ALA A 37 -1.41 3.30 -12.83
C ALA A 37 -0.93 3.53 -11.39
N ASP A 38 0.34 3.93 -11.22
CA ASP A 38 0.90 4.27 -9.89
C ASP A 38 0.24 5.51 -9.29
N THR A 39 -0.02 6.53 -10.11
CA THR A 39 -0.77 7.72 -9.67
C THR A 39 -2.18 7.34 -9.23
N ASN A 40 -2.88 6.48 -9.98
CA ASN A 40 -4.19 5.97 -9.59
C ASN A 40 -4.16 5.15 -8.29
N ARG A 41 -3.07 4.41 -8.03
CA ARG A 41 -2.88 3.74 -6.72
C ARG A 41 -2.76 4.77 -5.61
N LEU A 42 -1.92 5.80 -5.80
CA LEU A 42 -1.73 6.87 -4.82
C LEU A 42 -3.01 7.70 -4.58
N GLU A 43 -3.78 8.00 -5.61
CA GLU A 43 -5.06 8.72 -5.46
C GLU A 43 -6.10 7.88 -4.70
N ARG A 44 -6.18 6.58 -4.96
CA ARG A 44 -6.99 5.67 -4.12
C ARG A 44 -6.52 5.69 -2.66
N SER A 45 -5.22 5.78 -2.44
CA SER A 45 -4.65 5.92 -1.09
C SER A 45 -5.09 7.18 -0.37
N LYS A 46 -5.14 8.30 -1.09
CA LYS A 46 -5.62 9.58 -0.54
C LYS A 46 -7.09 9.49 -0.14
N GLY A 47 -7.95 8.88 -0.97
CA GLY A 47 -9.36 8.69 -0.64
C GLY A 47 -9.56 7.84 0.63
N VAL A 48 -8.82 6.75 0.77
CA VAL A 48 -8.84 5.92 1.99
C VAL A 48 -8.34 6.72 3.19
N ARG A 49 -7.23 7.43 3.06
CA ARG A 49 -6.68 8.30 4.12
C ARG A 49 -7.70 9.35 4.59
N ASP A 50 -8.33 10.04 3.65
CA ASP A 50 -9.26 11.14 3.98
C ASP A 50 -10.50 10.59 4.70
N MET A 51 -10.98 9.40 4.30
CA MET A 51 -12.03 8.68 5.01
C MET A 51 -11.62 8.29 6.44
N LEU A 52 -10.39 7.77 6.60
CA LEU A 52 -9.86 7.35 7.88
C LEU A 52 -9.62 8.52 8.85
N ILE A 53 -9.17 9.67 8.36
CA ILE A 53 -8.98 10.88 9.16
C ILE A 53 -10.32 11.52 9.53
N SER A 54 -11.36 11.35 8.69
CA SER A 54 -12.71 11.87 8.96
C SER A 54 -13.49 11.01 9.97
N SER A 55 -13.20 9.71 10.06
CA SER A 55 -13.90 8.79 10.97
C SER A 55 -13.80 9.16 12.46
N PRO A 56 -12.65 9.58 13.02
CA PRO A 56 -12.53 10.04 14.40
C PRO A 56 -13.40 11.28 14.72
N LEU A 57 -13.73 12.07 13.70
CA LEU A 57 -14.52 13.30 13.86
C LEU A 57 -16.03 13.00 13.88
N ASN A 58 -16.45 11.78 13.58
CA ASN A 58 -17.85 11.36 13.56
C ASN A 58 -18.05 10.02 14.30
N SER A 59 -18.35 10.11 15.59
CA SER A 59 -18.58 8.94 16.46
C SER A 59 -19.79 8.10 16.06
N GLU A 60 -20.83 8.71 15.48
CA GLU A 60 -22.01 8.00 14.99
C GLU A 60 -21.66 7.14 13.76
N PHE A 61 -20.87 7.71 12.85
CA PHE A 61 -20.36 7.00 11.68
C PHE A 61 -19.52 5.79 12.09
N GLN A 62 -18.61 5.97 13.04
CA GLN A 62 -17.78 4.87 13.56
C GLN A 62 -18.61 3.76 14.23
N LYS A 63 -19.63 4.13 15.02
CA LYS A 63 -20.57 3.17 15.64
C LYS A 63 -21.34 2.39 14.60
N THR A 64 -21.81 3.07 13.56
CA THR A 64 -22.52 2.46 12.44
C THR A 64 -21.66 1.45 11.71
N LEU A 65 -20.41 1.81 11.37
CA LEU A 65 -19.47 0.89 10.75
C LEU A 65 -19.12 -0.29 11.64
N THR A 66 -18.83 -0.04 12.92
CA THR A 66 -18.50 -1.09 13.90
C THR A 66 -19.60 -2.13 14.02
N LYS A 67 -20.85 -1.67 14.11
CA LYS A 67 -22.02 -2.56 14.18
C LYS A 67 -22.26 -3.26 12.85
N GLY A 68 -22.20 -2.53 11.74
CA GLY A 68 -22.45 -3.07 10.40
C GLY A 68 -21.43 -4.11 9.95
N LEU A 69 -20.16 -3.93 10.33
CA LEU A 69 -19.07 -4.86 10.03
C LEU A 69 -18.89 -5.94 11.11
N ASN A 70 -19.75 -5.95 12.13
CA ASN A 70 -19.74 -6.91 13.24
C ASN A 70 -18.39 -6.98 13.99
N THR A 71 -17.77 -5.82 14.24
CA THR A 71 -16.45 -5.71 14.92
C THR A 71 -16.55 -5.25 16.37
N THR A 72 -17.76 -5.14 16.91
CA THR A 72 -18.03 -4.69 18.29
C THR A 72 -17.24 -5.47 19.34
N ASP A 73 -17.26 -6.81 19.27
CA ASP A 73 -16.58 -7.67 20.24
C ASP A 73 -15.06 -7.51 20.18
N TYR A 74 -14.52 -7.38 18.97
CA TYR A 74 -13.10 -7.12 18.76
C TYR A 74 -12.69 -5.79 19.40
N TYR A 75 -13.43 -4.71 19.14
CA TYR A 75 -13.11 -3.41 19.71
C TYR A 75 -13.34 -3.32 21.21
N SER A 76 -14.29 -4.08 21.77
CA SER A 76 -14.42 -4.21 23.22
C SER A 76 -13.18 -4.85 23.83
N LYS A 77 -12.66 -5.94 23.24
CA LYS A 77 -11.44 -6.61 23.72
C LYS A 77 -10.21 -5.72 23.59
N LEU A 78 -10.04 -5.09 22.43
CA LEU A 78 -8.95 -4.15 22.18
C LEU A 78 -8.99 -2.97 23.16
N GLY A 79 -10.18 -2.43 23.42
CA GLY A 79 -10.37 -1.37 24.42
C GLY A 79 -9.93 -1.79 25.81
N SER A 80 -10.30 -3.00 26.25
CA SER A 80 -9.84 -3.53 27.54
C SER A 80 -8.31 -3.65 27.62
N GLN A 81 -7.65 -4.09 26.54
CA GLN A 81 -6.18 -4.20 26.52
C GLN A 81 -5.48 -2.83 26.53
N LEU A 82 -6.02 -1.85 25.81
CA LEU A 82 -5.43 -0.52 25.69
C LEU A 82 -5.84 0.43 26.82
N ASN A 83 -6.70 -0.02 27.74
CA ASN A 83 -7.37 0.83 28.72
C ASN A 83 -8.10 2.02 28.05
N LEU A 84 -8.82 1.73 26.97
CA LEU A 84 -9.61 2.65 26.17
C LEU A 84 -11.08 2.21 26.13
N SER A 85 -11.99 3.14 25.87
CA SER A 85 -13.35 2.76 25.47
C SER A 85 -13.32 2.02 24.13
N ALA A 86 -14.30 1.16 23.86
CA ALA A 86 -14.41 0.46 22.57
C ALA A 86 -14.42 1.42 21.37
N GLU A 87 -15.02 2.60 21.53
CA GLU A 87 -15.02 3.67 20.52
C GLU A 87 -13.59 4.20 20.25
N ARG A 88 -12.82 4.50 21.30
CA ARG A 88 -11.43 4.94 21.15
C ARG A 88 -10.51 3.83 20.62
N ALA A 89 -10.78 2.59 21.00
CA ALA A 89 -10.06 1.43 20.48
C ALA A 89 -10.31 1.25 18.98
N ALA A 90 -11.56 1.42 18.53
CA ALA A 90 -11.88 1.47 17.11
C ALA A 90 -11.10 2.58 16.41
N THR A 91 -11.05 3.79 16.96
CA THR A 91 -10.32 4.91 16.36
C THR A 91 -8.84 4.60 16.20
N PHE A 92 -8.24 4.04 17.25
CA PHE A 92 -6.86 3.59 17.22
C PHE A 92 -6.61 2.54 16.13
N ASP A 93 -7.44 1.49 16.08
CA ASP A 93 -7.27 0.40 15.14
C ASP A 93 -7.48 0.83 13.69
N TRP A 94 -8.45 1.70 13.41
CA TRP A 94 -8.65 2.29 12.08
C TRP A 94 -7.45 3.13 11.65
N ALA A 95 -6.83 3.88 12.58
CA ALA A 95 -5.58 4.58 12.29
C ALA A 95 -4.43 3.61 12.01
N MET A 96 -4.38 2.44 12.66
CA MET A 96 -3.37 1.41 12.39
C MET A 96 -3.61 0.69 11.06
N ALA A 97 -4.88 0.43 10.72
CA ALA A 97 -5.27 -0.15 9.43
C ALA A 97 -4.79 0.70 8.25
N TYR A 98 -4.81 2.04 8.38
CA TYR A 98 -4.19 2.94 7.38
C TYR A 98 -2.73 2.57 7.12
N TRP A 99 -1.94 2.43 8.19
CA TRP A 99 -0.53 2.09 8.06
C TRP A 99 -0.33 0.71 7.45
N PHE A 100 -1.14 -0.28 7.81
CA PHE A 100 -1.08 -1.61 7.18
C PHE A 100 -1.26 -1.52 5.68
N TRP A 101 -2.27 -0.76 5.26
CA TRP A 101 -2.59 -0.57 3.86
C TRP A 101 -1.54 0.27 3.12
N LEU A 102 -0.96 1.28 3.77
CA LEU A 102 0.14 2.08 3.21
C LEU A 102 1.40 1.23 2.95
N HIS A 103 1.82 0.43 3.93
CA HIS A 103 2.99 -0.43 3.81
C HIS A 103 2.79 -1.55 2.79
N TRP A 104 1.57 -2.11 2.69
CA TRP A 104 1.21 -3.02 1.60
C TRP A 104 1.31 -2.32 0.23
N GLY A 105 0.81 -1.09 0.14
CA GLY A 105 0.91 -0.27 -1.06
C GLY A 105 2.37 -0.08 -1.49
N GLN A 106 3.24 0.28 -0.55
CA GLN A 106 4.68 0.39 -0.76
C GLN A 106 5.27 -0.94 -1.25
N TYR A 107 5.05 -2.03 -0.52
CA TYR A 107 5.51 -3.38 -0.89
C TYR A 107 5.14 -3.75 -2.32
N ALA A 108 3.87 -3.58 -2.70
CA ALA A 108 3.37 -3.91 -4.03
C ALA A 108 3.79 -2.92 -5.13
N SER A 109 4.49 -1.82 -4.80
CA SER A 109 5.04 -0.85 -5.76
C SER A 109 6.56 -0.82 -5.81
N THR A 110 7.23 -1.44 -4.84
CA THR A 110 8.68 -1.42 -4.76
C THR A 110 9.32 -2.19 -5.91
N THR A 111 10.32 -1.58 -6.54
CA THR A 111 11.11 -2.19 -7.63
C THR A 111 12.60 -2.37 -7.29
N LYS A 112 13.05 -1.81 -6.16
CA LYS A 112 14.45 -1.86 -5.72
C LYS A 112 14.57 -2.60 -4.39
N GLU A 113 15.65 -3.37 -4.24
CA GLU A 113 15.95 -4.10 -3.01
C GLU A 113 16.13 -3.16 -1.80
N SER A 114 16.73 -1.99 -2.01
CA SER A 114 16.92 -0.99 -0.94
C SER A 114 15.61 -0.56 -0.29
N ASP A 115 14.54 -0.41 -1.08
CA ASP A 115 13.26 0.08 -0.58
C ASP A 115 12.50 -1.04 0.15
N ILE A 116 12.76 -2.32 -0.20
CA ILE A 116 12.29 -3.49 0.56
C ILE A 116 12.98 -3.55 1.92
N GLU A 117 14.29 -3.33 1.98
CA GLU A 117 15.03 -3.36 3.24
C GLU A 117 14.67 -2.19 4.17
N GLU A 118 14.41 -1.00 3.62
CA GLU A 118 13.84 0.11 4.39
C GLU A 118 12.46 -0.25 4.95
N LEU A 119 11.58 -0.80 4.12
CA LEU A 119 10.26 -1.25 4.54
C LEU A 119 10.34 -2.34 5.63
N ARG A 120 11.29 -3.27 5.50
CA ARG A 120 11.58 -4.30 6.49
C ARG A 120 11.93 -3.68 7.85
N HIS A 121 12.82 -2.69 7.85
CA HIS A 121 13.21 -1.98 9.07
C HIS A 121 12.03 -1.25 9.72
N LEU A 122 11.22 -0.54 8.92
CA LEU A 122 10.02 0.14 9.38
C LEU A 122 9.02 -0.82 10.01
N ILE A 123 8.73 -1.95 9.35
CA ILE A 123 7.81 -2.97 9.87
C ILE A 123 8.32 -3.56 11.19
N SER A 124 9.60 -3.93 11.28
CA SER A 124 10.19 -4.43 12.53
C SER A 124 9.97 -3.46 13.69
N GLN A 125 10.31 -2.18 13.51
CA GLN A 125 10.18 -1.22 14.60
C GLN A 125 8.73 -0.87 14.92
N PHE A 126 7.90 -0.65 13.91
CA PHE A 126 6.53 -0.16 14.09
C PHE A 126 5.57 -1.28 14.50
N TYR A 127 5.55 -2.38 13.76
CA TYR A 127 4.65 -3.51 14.03
C TYR A 127 5.14 -4.36 15.19
N GLY A 128 6.42 -4.25 15.56
CA GLY A 128 6.98 -4.84 16.77
C GLY A 128 6.40 -4.26 18.06
N HIS A 129 5.75 -3.09 18.02
CA HIS A 129 5.08 -2.53 19.20
C HIS A 129 3.92 -3.45 19.65
N PRO A 130 3.80 -3.83 20.95
CA PRO A 130 2.86 -4.86 21.41
C PRO A 130 1.42 -4.66 20.95
N ASN A 131 0.94 -3.41 21.03
CA ASN A 131 -0.43 -3.07 20.63
C ASN A 131 -0.65 -3.19 19.11
N LEU A 132 0.34 -2.83 18.29
CA LEU A 132 0.24 -2.96 16.84
C LEU A 132 0.37 -4.42 16.41
N LYS A 133 1.26 -5.16 17.07
CA LYS A 133 1.38 -6.60 16.88
C LYS A 133 0.05 -7.30 17.17
N TYR A 134 -0.67 -6.88 18.21
CA TYR A 134 -2.01 -7.38 18.51
C TYR A 134 -3.03 -7.02 17.42
N CYS A 135 -3.08 -5.75 16.98
CA CYS A 135 -3.95 -5.31 15.89
C CYS A 135 -3.65 -6.06 14.57
N TRP A 136 -2.39 -6.30 14.25
CA TRP A 136 -1.99 -7.08 13.07
C TRP A 136 -2.47 -8.54 13.16
N ALA A 137 -2.26 -9.17 14.31
CA ALA A 137 -2.54 -10.60 14.50
C ALA A 137 -4.04 -10.92 14.65
N ASN A 138 -4.81 -10.02 15.29
CA ASN A 138 -6.20 -10.28 15.69
C ASN A 138 -7.21 -9.36 15.01
N GLY A 139 -6.73 -8.28 14.37
CA GLY A 139 -7.59 -7.29 13.74
C GLY A 139 -8.13 -7.74 12.38
N PRO A 140 -9.30 -7.22 11.98
CA PRO A 140 -9.94 -7.58 10.73
C PRO A 140 -9.27 -6.95 9.49
N TRP A 141 -8.46 -5.91 9.66
CA TRP A 141 -7.95 -5.08 8.55
C TRP A 141 -6.53 -5.40 8.08
N GLY A 142 -5.78 -6.20 8.84
CA GLY A 142 -4.42 -6.59 8.49
C GLY A 142 -4.41 -7.88 7.68
N ARG A 143 -4.06 -8.99 8.34
CA ARG A 143 -3.90 -10.32 7.73
C ARG A 143 -5.11 -10.79 6.89
N PRO A 144 -6.37 -10.58 7.30
CA PRO A 144 -7.52 -11.06 6.51
C PRO A 144 -7.78 -10.28 5.21
N MET A 145 -7.28 -9.05 5.12
CA MET A 145 -7.61 -8.11 4.04
C MET A 145 -6.48 -7.96 3.02
N LEU A 146 -5.24 -8.12 3.44
CA LEU A 146 -4.06 -7.86 2.62
C LEU A 146 -3.55 -9.12 1.90
N GLU A 147 -2.76 -8.90 0.84
CA GLU A 147 -2.21 -9.96 0.01
C GLU A 147 -1.32 -10.93 0.79
N GLU A 148 -1.45 -12.24 0.50
CA GLU A 148 -0.75 -13.31 1.21
C GLU A 148 0.78 -13.13 1.25
N ASN A 149 1.40 -12.66 0.15
CA ASN A 149 2.85 -12.45 0.08
C ASN A 149 3.31 -11.34 1.05
N PHE A 150 2.54 -10.25 1.13
CA PHE A 150 2.83 -9.18 2.08
C PHE A 150 2.61 -9.66 3.52
N VAL A 151 1.56 -10.46 3.76
CA VAL A 151 1.31 -11.03 5.10
C VAL A 151 2.47 -11.92 5.54
N LYS A 152 2.97 -12.80 4.67
CA LYS A 152 4.15 -13.64 4.94
C LYS A 152 5.39 -12.79 5.23
N PHE A 153 5.63 -11.76 4.41
CA PHE A 153 6.74 -10.83 4.62
C PHE A 153 6.70 -10.16 5.99
N VAL A 154 5.55 -9.64 6.43
CA VAL A 154 5.39 -9.04 7.76
C VAL A 154 5.54 -10.09 8.86
N ASP A 155 4.91 -11.25 8.73
CA ASP A 155 4.94 -12.31 9.75
C ASP A 155 6.37 -12.84 9.96
N GLU A 156 7.16 -13.00 8.89
CA GLU A 156 8.58 -13.37 8.96
C GLU A 156 9.43 -12.32 9.68
N ILE A 157 9.15 -11.03 9.45
CA ILE A 157 9.85 -9.93 10.15
C ILE A 157 9.53 -9.97 11.65
N LEU A 158 8.25 -10.12 12.00
CA LEU A 158 7.79 -10.14 13.38
C LEU A 158 8.19 -11.40 14.16
N ALA A 159 8.44 -12.51 13.47
CA ALA A 159 8.98 -13.74 14.05
C ALA A 159 10.46 -13.63 14.38
N ASN A 160 11.23 -12.87 13.58
CA ASN A 160 12.67 -12.71 13.73
C ASN A 160 13.08 -11.48 14.58
N ASP A 161 12.12 -10.68 15.05
CA ASP A 161 12.43 -9.49 15.84
C ASP A 161 12.78 -9.83 17.31
N PRO A 162 14.01 -9.55 17.78
CA PRO A 162 14.42 -9.83 19.16
C PRO A 162 13.65 -9.03 20.23
N LYS A 163 12.87 -8.00 19.86
CA LYS A 163 11.97 -7.30 20.79
C LYS A 163 10.69 -8.07 21.11
N ALA A 164 10.37 -9.14 20.37
CA ALA A 164 9.19 -9.98 20.62
C ALA A 164 9.24 -10.74 21.95
N SER A 165 10.41 -10.92 22.56
CA SER A 165 10.60 -11.61 23.84
C SER A 165 10.62 -10.68 25.06
N ALA A 166 10.55 -9.36 24.87
CA ALA A 166 10.55 -8.38 25.95
C ALA A 166 9.14 -7.81 26.12
N THR A 167 8.28 -8.58 26.80
CA THR A 167 7.06 -8.01 27.42
C THR A 167 7.37 -7.82 28.91
N PRO A 168 7.02 -6.69 29.54
CA PRO A 168 6.88 -6.65 31.00
C PRO A 168 5.74 -7.54 31.47
#